data_AF-A0A7S1E5D7-F1
#
_entry.id   AF-A0A7S1E5D7-F1
#
_cell.length_a   1.000
_cell.length_b   1.000
_cell.length_c   1.000
_cell.angle_alpha   90.00
_cell.angle_beta   90.00
_cell.angle_gamma   90.00
#
_symmetry.space_group_name_H-M   'P 1'
#
loop_
_entity.id
_entity.type
_entity.pdbx_description
1 polymer ?
#
loop_
_entity_poly.entity_id
_entity_poly.type
_entity_poly.pdbx_seq_one_letter_code
_entity_poly.pdbx_strand_id
1 'polypeptide(L)'
;KSGSGGEKVNTVNAQKSTSTLSIRTESNTVDVRGCSVEEAKTKIKSKISTSVQSGRSVIYVLHGYGERATLRTKVRDWLKTERQLVRRWNPADPSDGGDSFTKIELS
;
A
#
# COMPACT_ATOMS: atom_id res chain seq x y z
N LYS A 1 12.49 51.31 16.93
CA LYS A 1 11.89 50.76 15.69
C LYS A 1 12.62 49.44 15.42
N SER A 2 12.11 48.29 15.85
CA SER A 2 10.98 47.55 15.24
C SER A 2 11.36 47.12 13.83
N GLY A 3 11.36 45.85 13.40
CA GLY A 3 10.99 44.54 13.95
C GLY A 3 11.76 43.47 13.14
N SER A 4 11.89 42.20 13.53
CA SER A 4 10.93 41.16 13.91
C SER A 4 11.00 40.02 12.86
N GLY A 5 11.08 38.78 13.33
CA GLY A 5 10.93 37.54 12.56
C GLY A 5 12.26 36.83 12.32
N GLY A 6 12.68 35.80 13.05
CA GLY A 6 11.91 34.79 13.76
C GLY A 6 12.12 33.44 13.08
N GLU A 7 13.19 32.73 13.48
CA GLU A 7 13.48 31.33 13.15
C GLU A 7 12.27 30.42 13.31
N LYS A 8 12.03 29.56 12.32
CA LYS A 8 11.30 28.28 12.45
C LYS A 8 11.90 27.25 11.48
N VAL A 9 13.02 26.66 11.89
CA VAL A 9 13.50 25.37 11.36
C VAL A 9 12.48 24.30 11.71
N ASN A 10 11.83 23.72 10.70
CA ASN A 10 10.84 22.67 10.93
C ASN A 10 11.52 21.30 10.91
N THR A 11 12.05 20.91 12.07
CA THR A 11 12.49 19.55 12.38
C THR A 11 11.25 18.65 12.47
N VAL A 12 11.00 17.82 11.46
CA VAL A 12 10.08 16.68 11.61
C VAL A 12 10.87 15.46 12.08
N ASN A 13 10.64 15.16 13.34
CA ASN A 13 11.28 14.11 14.12
C ASN A 13 10.64 12.74 13.81
N ALA A 14 11.52 11.77 13.59
CA ALA A 14 11.42 10.34 13.90
C ALA A 14 10.04 9.64 13.86
N GLN A 15 9.92 8.69 12.93
CA GLN A 15 9.65 7.32 13.37
C GLN A 15 10.37 6.31 12.50
N LYS A 16 11.54 5.89 13.00
CA LYS A 16 12.35 4.80 12.50
C LYS A 16 11.65 3.49 12.90
N SER A 17 10.66 3.05 12.13
CA SER A 17 10.13 1.70 12.25
C SER A 17 11.07 0.76 11.49
N THR A 18 11.75 -0.11 12.23
CA THR A 18 12.47 -1.27 11.71
C THR A 18 11.48 -2.33 11.21
N SER A 19 10.65 -1.95 10.25
CA SER A 19 9.90 -2.91 9.43
C SER A 19 10.85 -3.28 8.30
N THR A 20 11.21 -4.55 8.19
CA THR A 20 11.91 -5.13 7.01
C THR A 20 11.62 -4.32 5.76
N LEU A 21 12.64 -3.60 5.25
CA LEU A 21 12.57 -2.62 4.16
C LEU A 21 11.86 -3.24 2.95
N SER A 22 10.54 -3.16 2.93
CA SER A 22 9.72 -3.70 1.86
C SER A 22 9.54 -2.58 0.86
N ILE A 23 10.65 -2.11 0.27
CA ILE A 23 10.64 -0.99 -0.67
C ILE A 23 9.65 -1.32 -1.79
N ARG A 24 8.71 -0.40 -2.05
CA ARG A 24 7.81 -0.54 -3.19
C ARG A 24 8.63 -0.47 -4.47
N THR A 25 8.52 -1.52 -5.28
CA THR A 25 9.11 -1.63 -6.60
C THR A 25 8.01 -1.97 -7.60
N GLU A 26 8.25 -1.78 -8.89
CA GLU A 26 7.29 -2.22 -9.91
C GLU A 26 7.08 -3.74 -9.83
N SER A 27 8.12 -4.49 -9.49
CA SER A 27 8.09 -5.94 -9.37
C SER A 27 7.20 -6.45 -8.24
N ASN A 28 7.01 -5.70 -7.15
CA ASN A 28 6.09 -6.06 -6.06
C ASN A 28 4.76 -5.28 -6.11
N THR A 29 4.53 -4.49 -7.16
CA THR A 29 3.28 -3.75 -7.36
C THR A 29 2.36 -4.47 -8.34
N VAL A 30 1.05 -4.40 -8.12
CA VAL A 30 0.00 -4.80 -9.06
C VAL A 30 -0.93 -3.61 -9.29
N ASP A 31 -1.09 -3.23 -10.57
CA ASP A 31 -2.03 -2.19 -10.97
C ASP A 31 -3.40 -2.80 -11.29
N VAL A 32 -4.40 -2.34 -10.54
CA VAL A 32 -5.81 -2.74 -10.71
C VAL A 32 -6.70 -1.54 -11.01
N ARG A 33 -6.12 -0.38 -11.37
CA ARG A 33 -6.91 0.80 -11.78
C ARG A 33 -7.74 0.46 -13.02
N GLY A 34 -8.98 0.93 -13.03
CA GLY A 34 -9.94 0.67 -14.11
C GLY A 34 -10.46 -0.77 -14.17
N CYS A 35 -9.99 -1.69 -13.31
CA CYS A 35 -10.53 -3.04 -13.24
C CYS A 35 -11.84 -3.10 -12.46
N SER A 36 -12.69 -4.07 -12.82
CA SER A 36 -13.80 -4.50 -11.97
C SER A 36 -13.28 -5.14 -10.68
N VAL A 37 -14.12 -5.21 -9.64
CA VAL A 37 -13.76 -5.81 -8.34
C VAL A 37 -13.27 -7.26 -8.52
N GLU A 38 -13.95 -8.07 -9.33
CA GLU A 38 -13.59 -9.48 -9.57
C GLU A 38 -12.27 -9.62 -10.35
N GLU A 39 -12.04 -8.75 -11.33
CA GLU A 39 -10.77 -8.71 -12.07
C GLU A 39 -9.61 -8.32 -11.16
N ALA A 40 -9.81 -7.32 -10.30
CA ALA A 40 -8.82 -6.90 -9.32
C ALA A 40 -8.47 -8.02 -8.35
N LYS A 41 -9.47 -8.75 -7.82
CA LYS A 41 -9.24 -9.92 -6.96
C LYS A 41 -8.39 -10.98 -7.67
N THR A 42 -8.72 -11.31 -8.92
CA THR A 42 -7.98 -12.29 -9.72
C THR A 42 -6.53 -11.86 -9.94
N LYS A 43 -6.31 -10.60 -10.33
CA LYS A 43 -4.96 -10.04 -10.51
C LYS A 43 -4.15 -10.06 -9.21
N ILE A 44 -4.77 -9.68 -8.09
CA ILE A 44 -4.12 -9.68 -6.77
C ILE A 44 -3.74 -11.11 -6.37
N LYS A 45 -4.63 -12.09 -6.50
CA LYS A 45 -4.33 -13.51 -6.22
C LYS A 45 -3.17 -14.04 -7.06
N SER A 46 -3.18 -13.76 -8.36
CA SER A 46 -2.08 -14.14 -9.25
C SER A 46 -0.75 -13.49 -8.84
N LYS A 47 -0.79 -12.20 -8.45
CA LYS A 47 0.39 -11.49 -7.95
C LYS A 47 0.91 -12.09 -6.64
N ILE A 48 0.02 -12.44 -5.71
CA ILE A 48 0.39 -13.11 -4.45
C ILE A 48 1.14 -14.40 -4.76
N SER A 49 0.55 -15.29 -5.58
CA SER A 49 1.17 -16.57 -5.94
C SER A 49 2.56 -16.38 -6.57
N THR A 50 2.69 -15.47 -7.53
CA THR A 50 3.98 -15.18 -8.17
C THR A 50 5.01 -14.59 -7.18
N SER A 51 4.54 -13.77 -6.24
CA SER A 51 5.39 -13.13 -5.24
C SER A 51 5.89 -14.12 -4.19
N VAL A 52 5.03 -15.02 -3.71
CA VAL A 52 5.41 -16.14 -2.83
C VAL A 52 6.44 -17.03 -3.51
N GLN A 53 6.23 -17.40 -4.78
CA GLN A 53 7.20 -18.18 -5.55
C GLN A 53 8.55 -17.47 -5.72
N SER A 54 8.54 -16.14 -5.75
CA SER A 54 9.76 -15.33 -5.83
C SER A 54 10.42 -15.05 -4.47
N GLY A 55 9.91 -15.64 -3.38
CA GLY A 55 10.41 -15.38 -2.01
C GLY A 55 10.09 -13.98 -1.48
N ARG A 56 9.11 -13.28 -2.05
CA ARG A 56 8.68 -11.96 -1.58
C ARG A 56 7.61 -12.12 -0.50
N SER A 57 7.75 -11.35 0.58
CA SER A 57 6.81 -11.33 1.70
C SER A 57 5.79 -10.18 1.62
N VAL A 58 5.94 -9.25 0.67
CA VAL A 58 5.09 -8.06 0.56
C VAL A 58 4.77 -7.74 -0.89
N ILE A 59 3.51 -7.36 -1.14
CA ILE A 59 3.06 -6.75 -2.39
C ILE A 59 2.32 -5.43 -2.14
N TYR A 60 2.22 -4.62 -3.18
CA TYR A 60 1.52 -3.35 -3.20
C TYR A 60 0.41 -3.40 -4.26
N VAL A 61 -0.80 -3.01 -3.89
CA VAL A 61 -1.95 -2.94 -4.80
C VAL A 61 -2.25 -1.49 -5.10
N LEU A 62 -2.05 -1.09 -6.36
CA LEU A 62 -2.44 0.22 -6.86
C LEU A 62 -3.89 0.16 -7.34
N HIS A 63 -4.80 0.69 -6.54
CA HIS A 63 -6.22 0.83 -6.91
C HIS A 63 -6.59 2.27 -7.29
N GLY A 64 -5.66 3.21 -7.13
CA GLY A 64 -5.81 4.62 -7.47
C GLY A 64 -6.50 5.44 -6.37
N TYR A 65 -6.57 6.75 -6.60
CA TYR A 65 -7.21 7.73 -5.75
C TYR A 65 -8.49 8.25 -6.41
N GLY A 66 -9.56 8.40 -5.63
CA GLY A 66 -10.80 9.01 -6.09
C GLY A 66 -11.84 9.05 -4.97
N GLU A 67 -12.64 10.10 -4.91
CA GLU A 67 -13.70 10.26 -3.90
C GLU A 67 -14.76 9.15 -3.96
N ARG A 68 -14.88 8.48 -5.12
CA ARG A 68 -15.75 7.33 -5.37
C ARG A 68 -14.98 6.00 -5.42
N ALA A 69 -13.85 5.86 -4.72
CA ALA A 69 -12.98 4.67 -4.78
C ALA A 69 -13.63 3.42 -4.14
N THR A 70 -14.70 2.92 -4.75
CA THR A 70 -15.39 1.67 -4.41
C THR A 70 -14.43 0.48 -4.49
N LEU A 71 -13.49 0.52 -5.44
CA LEU A 71 -12.51 -0.55 -5.62
C LEU A 71 -11.60 -0.71 -4.40
N ARG A 72 -11.07 0.39 -3.86
CA ARG A 72 -10.27 0.39 -2.62
C ARG A 72 -11.01 -0.31 -1.48
N THR A 73 -12.24 0.12 -1.22
CA THR A 73 -13.05 -0.41 -0.11
C THR A 73 -13.36 -1.88 -0.33
N LYS A 74 -13.82 -2.25 -1.52
CA LYS A 74 -14.15 -3.65 -1.86
C LYS A 74 -12.94 -4.58 -1.81
N VAL A 75 -11.77 -4.12 -2.27
CA VAL A 75 -10.51 -4.87 -2.17
C VAL A 75 -10.13 -5.04 -0.71
N ARG A 76 -10.11 -3.96 0.09
CA ARG A 76 -9.77 -4.03 1.52
C ARG A 76 -10.73 -4.90 2.32
N ASP A 77 -12.02 -4.84 2.03
CA ASP A 77 -13.02 -5.71 2.65
C ASP A 77 -12.82 -7.19 2.26
N TRP A 78 -12.51 -7.47 1.00
CA TRP A 78 -12.16 -8.83 0.57
C TRP A 78 -10.85 -9.33 1.21
N LEU A 79 -9.85 -8.47 1.39
CA LEU A 79 -8.61 -8.83 2.12
C LEU A 79 -8.90 -9.16 3.60
N LYS A 80 -10.02 -8.71 4.17
CA LYS A 80 -10.45 -9.16 5.52
C LYS A 80 -10.91 -10.62 5.51
N THR A 81 -11.42 -11.13 4.40
CA THR A 81 -11.86 -12.53 4.29
C THR A 81 -10.72 -13.46 3.87
N GLU A 82 -9.74 -12.96 3.12
CA GLU A 82 -8.66 -13.76 2.53
C GLU A 82 -7.47 -14.01 3.49
N ARG A 83 -7.74 -14.55 4.68
CA ARG A 83 -6.72 -14.81 5.73
C ARG A 83 -5.72 -15.91 5.40
N GLN A 84 -6.02 -16.76 4.42
CA GLN A 84 -5.15 -17.88 4.03
C GLN A 84 -3.91 -17.39 3.26
N LEU A 85 -4.09 -16.38 2.41
CA LEU A 85 -3.04 -15.84 1.54
C LEU A 85 -2.42 -14.54 2.09
N VAL A 86 -3.16 -13.85 2.96
CA VAL A 86 -2.80 -12.52 3.48
C VAL A 86 -2.60 -12.60 4.98
N ARG A 87 -1.37 -12.35 5.41
CA ARG A 87 -1.00 -12.26 6.82
C ARG A 87 -1.52 -10.97 7.44
N ARG A 88 -1.31 -9.86 6.75
CA ARG A 88 -1.75 -8.52 7.18
C ARG A 88 -1.88 -7.61 5.97
N TRP A 89 -2.73 -6.60 6.06
CA TRP A 89 -2.74 -5.50 5.10
C TRP A 89 -2.90 -4.18 5.82
N ASN A 90 -2.33 -3.12 5.26
CA ASN A 90 -2.52 -1.74 5.71
C ASN A 90 -2.50 -0.82 4.47
N PRO A 91 -3.01 0.43 4.56
CA PRO A 91 -2.68 1.46 3.59
C PRO A 91 -1.15 1.57 3.44
N ALA A 92 -0.67 1.92 2.25
CA ALA A 92 0.77 2.17 2.10
C ALA A 92 1.18 3.44 2.87
N ASP A 93 2.46 3.53 3.21
CA ASP A 93 3.01 4.74 3.82
C ASP A 93 2.85 5.95 2.89
N PRO A 94 2.76 7.19 3.42
CA PRO A 94 2.67 8.39 2.59
C PRO A 94 3.78 8.48 1.53
N SER A 95 4.99 8.04 1.88
CA SER A 95 6.15 7.99 0.98
C SER A 95 6.00 6.98 -0.17
N ASP A 96 5.16 5.95 0.00
CA ASP A 96 4.90 4.90 -0.99
C ASP A 96 3.65 5.17 -1.84
N GLY A 97 3.01 6.34 -1.68
CA GLY A 97 1.78 6.73 -2.37
C GLY A 97 0.51 6.67 -1.51
N GLY A 98 0.68 6.40 -0.21
CA GLY A 98 -0.36 6.55 0.80
C GLY A 98 -1.60 5.70 0.51
N ASP A 99 -2.76 6.33 0.65
CA ASP A 99 -4.04 5.65 0.56
C ASP A 99 -4.39 5.16 -0.85
N SER A 100 -3.70 5.61 -1.91
CA SER A 100 -3.85 5.11 -3.29
C SER A 100 -3.34 3.68 -3.47
N PHE A 101 -2.56 3.22 -2.49
CA PHE A 101 -1.99 1.90 -2.44
C PHE A 101 -2.46 1.16 -1.19
N THR A 102 -2.55 -0.16 -1.31
CA THR A 102 -2.72 -1.05 -0.17
C THR A 102 -1.51 -1.99 -0.13
N LYS A 103 -0.78 -1.97 0.99
CA LYS A 103 0.33 -2.89 1.27
C LYS A 103 -0.24 -4.17 1.85
N ILE A 104 0.17 -5.30 1.30
CA ILE A 104 -0.25 -6.64 1.71
C ILE A 104 0.99 -7.43 2.10
N GLU A 105 1.04 -7.88 3.35
CA GLU A 105 1.99 -8.87 3.84
C GLU A 105 1.43 -10.27 3.55
N LEU A 106 2.24 -11.07 2.87
CA LEU A 106 1.92 -12.45 2.50
C LEU A 106 2.25 -13.38 3.68
N SER A 107 1.50 -14.48 3.76
CA SER A 107 1.74 -15.55 4.74
C SER A 107 2.82 -16.52 4.26
#